data_AF-A0A953R552-F1
#
_entry.id   AF-A0A953R552-F1
#
_cell.length_a   1.000
_cell.length_b   1.000
_cell.length_c   1.000
_cell.angle_alpha   90.00
_cell.angle_beta   90.00
_cell.angle_gamma   90.00
#
_symmetry.space_group_name_H-M   'P 1'
#
loop_
_entity.id
_entity.type
_entity.pdbx_description
1 polymer ?
#
loop_
_entity_poly.entity_id
_entity_poly.type
_entity_poly.pdbx_seq_one_letter_code
_entity_poly.pdbx_strand_id
1 'polypeptide(L)' 'MHPAGNAVVLDDARRLVQGYVDHYNNIRLNSATGYITPKDMLAGRLHEIHAECDRKLETARKQRQIRRQQAA' A
#
# COMPACT_ATOMS: atom_id res chain seq x y z
N MET A 1 18.40 -41.07 -4.19
CA MET A 1 18.06 -39.67 -3.84
C MET A 1 17.23 -39.12 -4.99
N HIS A 2 15.94 -38.89 -4.79
CA HIS A 2 15.01 -38.57 -5.89
C HIS A 2 15.13 -37.07 -6.30
N PRO A 3 15.24 -36.75 -7.60
CA PRO A 3 15.36 -35.36 -8.09
C PRO A 3 14.09 -34.52 -7.88
N ALA A 4 12.94 -35.14 -7.62
CA ALA A 4 11.66 -34.47 -7.38
C ALA A 4 11.64 -33.63 -6.09
N GLY A 5 12.41 -34.01 -5.05
CA GLY A 5 12.44 -33.28 -3.78
C GLY A 5 13.03 -31.87 -3.89
N ASN A 6 13.93 -31.64 -4.85
CA ASN A 6 14.58 -30.34 -5.05
C ASN A 6 13.68 -29.35 -5.81
N ALA A 7 12.91 -29.84 -6.79
CA ALA A 7 11.98 -29.01 -7.55
C ALA A 7 10.84 -28.46 -6.67
N VAL A 8 10.27 -29.29 -5.79
CA VAL A 8 9.21 -28.88 -4.85
C VAL A 8 9.70 -27.79 -3.88
N VAL A 9 10.92 -27.93 -3.35
CA VAL A 9 11.54 -26.91 -2.47
C VAL A 9 11.79 -25.59 -3.20
N LEU A 10 12.21 -25.65 -4.47
CA LEU A 10 12.43 -24.45 -5.29
C LEU A 10 11.12 -23.74 -5.59
N ASP A 11 10.06 -24.47 -5.90
CA ASP A 11 8.74 -23.88 -6.17
C ASP A 11 8.11 -23.27 -4.91
N ASP A 12 8.30 -23.90 -3.74
CA ASP A 12 7.89 -23.31 -2.47
C ASP A 12 8.69 -22.04 -2.15
N ALA A 13 10.01 -22.03 -2.39
CA ALA A 13 10.83 -20.85 -2.21
C ALA A 13 10.39 -19.70 -3.13
N ARG A 14 10.09 -19.99 -4.41
CA ARG A 14 9.54 -19.01 -5.35
C ARG A 14 8.21 -18.46 -4.87
N ARG A 15 7.30 -19.31 -4.38
CA ARG A 15 6.00 -18.90 -3.86
C ARG A 15 6.13 -17.94 -2.68
N LEU A 16 7.04 -18.22 -1.76
CA LEU A 16 7.31 -17.34 -0.60
C LEU A 16 7.87 -15.98 -1.03
N VAL A 17 8.86 -15.97 -1.93
CA VAL A 17 9.45 -14.73 -2.45
C VAL A 17 8.42 -13.94 -3.25
N GLN A 18 7.61 -14.59 -4.07
CA GLN A 18 6.56 -13.94 -4.84
C GLN A 18 5.57 -13.21 -3.91
N GLY A 19 5.12 -13.87 -2.85
CA GLY A 19 4.24 -13.25 -1.85
C GLY A 19 4.88 -12.02 -1.18
N TYR A 20 6.17 -12.09 -0.86
CA TYR A 20 6.91 -10.93 -0.32
C TYR A 20 6.99 -9.77 -1.32
N VAL A 21 7.37 -10.05 -2.57
CA VAL A 21 7.51 -9.06 -3.64
C VAL A 21 6.16 -8.39 -3.93
N ASP A 22 5.09 -9.17 -4.02
CA ASP A 22 3.75 -8.67 -4.29
C ASP A 22 3.27 -7.75 -3.18
N HIS A 23 3.44 -8.16 -1.92
CA HIS A 23 3.08 -7.33 -0.78
C HIS A 23 3.89 -6.03 -0.74
N TYR A 24 5.20 -6.13 -0.91
CA TYR A 24 6.08 -4.96 -0.83
C TYR A 24 5.76 -3.93 -1.91
N ASN A 25 5.51 -4.38 -3.14
CA ASN A 25 5.28 -3.49 -4.27
C ASN A 25 3.86 -2.93 -4.32
N ASN A 26 2.85 -3.73 -4.00
CA ASN A 26 1.45 -3.38 -4.24
C ASN A 26 0.69 -2.96 -2.98
N ILE A 27 1.15 -3.32 -1.77
CA ILE A 27 0.38 -3.14 -0.53
C ILE A 27 1.09 -2.20 0.44
N ARG A 28 2.40 -2.38 0.64
CA ARG A 28 3.14 -1.65 1.67
C ARG A 28 3.24 -0.16 1.35
N LEU A 29 2.80 0.69 2.28
CA LEU A 29 3.07 2.14 2.22
C LEU A 29 4.48 2.43 2.72
N ASN A 30 5.24 3.24 2.00
CA ASN A 30 6.63 3.55 2.32
C ASN A 30 6.80 5.04 2.68
N SER A 31 7.39 5.33 3.84
CA SER A 31 7.61 6.72 4.29
C SER A 31 8.55 7.50 3.36
N ALA A 32 9.54 6.84 2.76
CA ALA A 32 10.47 7.48 1.81
C ALA A 32 9.78 7.93 0.51
N THR A 33 8.61 7.36 0.17
CA THR A 33 7.79 7.76 -0.98
C THR A 33 6.59 8.61 -0.57
N GLY A 34 6.55 9.13 0.65
CA GLY A 34 5.40 9.92 1.12
C GLY A 34 4.16 9.06 1.40
N TYR A 35 4.36 7.84 1.91
CA TYR A 35 3.30 6.90 2.28
C TYR A 35 2.39 6.47 1.12
N ILE A 36 2.96 6.29 -0.07
CA ILE A 36 2.29 5.59 -1.19
C ILE A 36 2.98 4.24 -1.46
N THR A 37 2.32 3.36 -2.20
CA THR A 37 2.90 2.08 -2.59
C THR A 37 4.07 2.28 -3.56
N PRO A 38 5.12 1.43 -3.55
CA PRO A 38 6.18 1.50 -4.54
C PRO A 38 5.68 1.43 -5.99
N LYS A 39 4.64 0.62 -6.25
CA LYS A 39 4.03 0.54 -7.58
C LYS A 39 3.41 1.86 -8.02
N ASP A 40 2.65 2.53 -7.16
CA ASP A 40 2.05 3.83 -7.49
C ASP A 40 3.12 4.91 -7.70
N MET A 41 4.21 4.85 -6.93
CA MET A 41 5.37 5.74 -7.12
C MET A 41 6.00 5.55 -8.51
N LEU A 42 6.27 4.29 -8.90
CA LEU A 42 6.81 3.97 -10.23
C LEU A 42 5.85 4.33 -11.36
N ALA A 43 4.53 4.29 -11.11
CA ALA A 43 3.52 4.77 -12.03
C ALA A 43 3.37 6.30 -12.05
N GLY A 44 4.14 7.06 -11.26
CA GLY A 44 4.10 8.52 -11.23
C GLY A 44 2.85 9.10 -10.58
N ARG A 45 2.09 8.32 -9.79
CA ARG A 45 0.77 8.71 -9.27
C ARG A 45 0.79 9.48 -7.95
N LEU A 46 1.98 9.87 -7.47
CA LEU A 46 2.17 10.52 -6.16
C LEU A 46 1.25 11.73 -5.98
N HIS A 47 1.28 12.67 -6.94
CA HIS A 47 0.50 13.90 -6.85
C HIS A 47 -1.02 13.66 -6.87
N GLU A 48 -1.49 12.74 -7.72
CA GLU A 48 -2.91 12.38 -7.81
C GLU A 48 -3.42 11.78 -6.48
N ILE A 49 -2.68 10.83 -5.91
CA ILE A 49 -3.04 10.16 -4.67
C ILE A 49 -3.05 11.16 -3.51
N HIS A 50 -2.04 12.01 -3.41
CA HIS A 50 -1.97 13.02 -2.35
C HIS A 50 -3.09 14.05 -2.45
N ALA A 51 -3.39 14.54 -3.66
CA ALA A 51 -4.50 15.47 -3.87
C ALA A 51 -5.84 14.89 -3.42
N GLU A 52 -6.09 13.61 -3.71
CA GLU A 52 -7.31 12.92 -3.27
C GLU A 52 -7.34 12.68 -1.76
N CYS A 53 -6.20 12.35 -1.14
CA CYS A 53 -6.09 12.23 0.31
C CYS A 53 -6.38 13.56 1.02
N ASP A 54 -5.82 14.66 0.53
CA ASP A 54 -6.05 15.99 1.08
C ASP A 54 -7.52 16.39 0.99
N ARG A 55 -8.16 16.14 -0.16
CA ARG A 55 -9.60 16.38 -0.35
C ARG A 55 -10.45 15.62 0.67
N LYS A 56 -10.14 14.34 0.92
CA LYS A 56 -10.83 13.52 1.92
C LYS A 56 -10.60 14.04 3.33
N LEU A 57 -9.36 14.43 3.65
CA LEU A 57 -9.00 14.95 4.96
C LEU A 57 -9.73 16.26 5.27
N GLU A 58 -9.78 17.18 4.31
CA GLU A 58 -10.53 18.44 4.43
C GLU A 58 -12.03 18.20 4.62
N THR A 59 -12.61 17.27 3.87
CA THR A 59 -14.01 16.89 4.04
C THR A 59 -14.27 16.36 5.45
N ALA A 60 -13.41 15.48 5.96
CA ALA A 60 -13.52 14.94 7.30
C ALA A 60 -13.30 16.00 8.40
N ARG A 61 -12.43 17.01 8.15
CA ARG A 61 -12.20 18.14 9.07
C ARG A 61 -13.47 18.99 9.19
N LYS A 62 -14.10 19.35 8.06
CA LYS A 62 -15.37 20.11 8.04
C LYS A 62 -16.49 19.37 8.76
N GLN A 63 -16.65 18.07 8.50
CA GLN A 63 -17.66 17.27 9.20
C GLN A 63 -17.43 17.23 10.72
N ARG A 64 -16.18 17.08 11.17
CA ARG A 64 -15.85 17.12 12.59
C ARG A 64 -16.15 18.48 13.22
N GLN A 65 -15.89 19.58 12.51
CA GLN A 65 -16.23 20.93 12.98
C GLN A 65 -17.74 21.09 13.18
N ILE A 66 -18.56 20.69 12.19
CA ILE A 66 -20.02 20.77 12.28
C ILE A 66 -20.55 19.96 13.46
N ARG A 67 -20.09 18.71 13.63
CA ARG A 67 -20.51 17.87 14.76
C ARG A 67 -20.16 18.47 16.12
N ARG A 68 -18.98 19.10 16.23
CA ARG A 68 -18.57 19.79 17.46
C ARG A 68 -19.44 21.01 17.74
N GLN A 69 -19.84 21.76 16.72
CA GLN A 69 -20.74 22.90 16.86
C GLN A 69 -22.17 22.49 17.23
N GLN A 70 -22.64 21.32 16.76
CA GLN A 70 -23.97 20.79 17.09
C GLN A 70 -24.06 20.15 18.48
N ALA A 71 -22.92 19.76 19.05
CA ALA A 71 -22.84 19.13 20.38
C ALA A 71 -22.48 20.13 21.50
N ALA A 72 -22.21 21.39 21.14
CA ALA A 72 -22.01 22.51 22.06
C ALA A 72 -23.33 23.27 22.24
#